data_AF-A0A2N3A2U9-F1
#
_entry.id   AF-A0A2N3A2U9-F1
#
_cell.length_a   1.000
_cell.length_b   1.000
_cell.length_c   1.000
_cell.angle_alpha   90.00
_cell.angle_beta   90.00
_cell.angle_gamma   90.00
#
_symmetry.space_group_name_H-M   'P 1'
#
loop_
_entity.id
_entity.type
_entity.pdbx_description
1 polymer ?
#
loop_
_entity_poly.entity_id
_entity_poly.type
_entity_poly.pdbx_seq_one_letter_code
_entity_poly.pdbx_strand_id
1 'polypeptide(L)'
;MRNFAPLSVFLILFSCQEIKFKEPQPIETPVLNSFPTELIGSYYDLKRNDTLIVNPTTFTFGNKSSLTFISAGLSDSVILKAKDHVYYLNLFDKEKKLWNLIVFRNDVVSNLHVSLFVIENNEQVEKIKAITPLEPVLNEEKEIDYYIAQPNELELKQIVSQQLFSKSTELKKIIKQ
;
A
#
# COMPACT_ATOMS: atom_id res chain seq x y z
N MET A 1 -7.12 55.70 -9.59
CA MET A 1 -6.25 54.76 -8.84
C MET A 1 -7.08 53.52 -8.53
N ARG A 2 -6.83 52.38 -9.18
CA ARG A 2 -7.51 51.11 -8.90
C ARG A 2 -6.43 50.09 -8.60
N ASN A 3 -6.21 49.83 -7.31
CA ASN A 3 -5.27 48.83 -6.84
C ASN A 3 -5.85 47.45 -7.15
N PHE A 4 -5.28 46.78 -8.15
CA PHE A 4 -5.51 45.35 -8.36
C PHE A 4 -4.64 44.59 -7.36
N ALA A 5 -5.24 44.08 -6.29
CA ALA A 5 -4.59 43.12 -5.43
C ALA A 5 -4.53 41.77 -6.18
N PRO A 6 -3.35 41.18 -6.41
CA PRO A 6 -3.27 39.85 -6.98
C PRO A 6 -3.78 38.84 -5.95
N LEU A 7 -4.86 38.13 -6.30
CA LEU A 7 -5.37 36.98 -5.58
C LEU A 7 -4.35 35.85 -5.71
N SER A 8 -3.39 35.77 -4.77
CA SER A 8 -2.45 34.66 -4.67
C SER A 8 -3.23 33.39 -4.33
N VAL A 9 -3.49 32.57 -5.36
CA VAL A 9 -4.00 31.22 -5.23
C VAL A 9 -2.92 30.38 -4.57
N PHE A 10 -3.08 30.09 -3.27
CA PHE A 10 -2.26 29.13 -2.55
C PHE A 10 -2.63 27.72 -3.05
N LEU A 11 -1.87 27.22 -4.02
CA LEU A 11 -1.90 25.82 -4.44
C LEU A 11 -1.28 24.99 -3.32
N ILE A 12 -2.11 24.44 -2.43
CA ILE A 12 -1.67 23.47 -1.42
C ILE A 12 -1.40 22.17 -2.18
N LEU A 13 -0.14 21.93 -2.52
CA LEU A 13 0.32 20.65 -3.05
C LEU A 13 0.33 19.66 -1.89
N PHE A 14 -0.77 18.93 -1.71
CA PHE A 14 -0.79 17.79 -0.80
C PHE A 14 0.08 16.69 -1.38
N SER A 15 1.33 16.62 -0.91
CA SER A 15 2.19 15.46 -1.14
C SER A 15 1.51 14.23 -0.51
N CYS A 16 1.29 13.17 -1.30
CA CYS A 16 0.90 11.87 -0.75
C CYS A 16 2.06 11.35 0.10
N GLN A 17 1.86 11.25 1.42
CA GLN A 17 2.88 10.76 2.35
C GLN A 17 2.79 9.24 2.47
N GLU A 18 3.91 8.55 2.59
CA GLU A 18 3.93 7.09 2.75
C GLU A 18 3.96 6.70 4.23
N ILE A 19 3.40 5.52 4.55
CA ILE A 19 3.64 4.86 5.84
C ILE A 19 4.60 3.70 5.61
N LYS A 20 5.68 3.68 6.38
CA LYS A 20 6.70 2.64 6.36
C LYS A 20 6.79 1.93 7.70
N PHE A 21 7.33 0.71 7.69
CA PHE A 21 7.41 -0.15 8.86
C PHE A 21 8.86 -0.58 9.09
N LYS A 22 9.29 -0.65 10.36
CA LYS A 22 10.65 -1.14 10.70
C LYS A 22 10.79 -2.64 10.45
N GLU A 23 9.70 -3.39 10.55
CA GLU A 23 9.64 -4.84 10.39
C GLU A 23 8.52 -5.25 9.43
N PRO A 24 8.65 -6.40 8.74
CA PRO A 24 7.61 -6.90 7.84
C PRO A 24 6.35 -7.28 8.63
N GLN A 25 5.22 -6.75 8.20
CA GLN A 25 3.93 -6.85 8.87
C GLN A 25 3.09 -8.03 8.35
N PRO A 26 2.34 -8.73 9.22
CA PRO A 26 2.36 -8.63 10.68
C PRO A 26 3.63 -9.30 11.25
N ILE A 27 4.19 -8.77 12.34
CA ILE A 27 5.50 -9.14 12.89
C ILE A 27 5.61 -10.67 13.13
N GLU A 28 4.72 -11.23 13.94
CA GLU A 28 4.77 -12.63 14.39
C GLU A 28 4.12 -13.64 13.42
N THR A 29 3.81 -13.21 12.19
CA THR A 29 3.18 -14.09 11.20
C THR A 29 4.23 -14.78 10.33
N PRO A 30 4.17 -16.12 10.16
CA PRO A 30 5.08 -16.86 9.29
C PRO A 30 5.06 -16.36 7.84
N VAL A 31 6.22 -16.43 7.20
CA VAL A 31 6.39 -16.11 5.78
C VAL A 31 5.89 -17.27 4.92
N LEU A 32 5.19 -16.93 3.84
CA LEU A 32 4.80 -17.87 2.79
C LEU A 32 5.89 -17.97 1.73
N ASN A 33 6.20 -19.19 1.32
CA ASN A 33 7.16 -19.46 0.24
C ASN A 33 6.52 -19.40 -1.16
N SER A 34 5.19 -19.28 -1.22
CA SER A 34 4.42 -19.18 -2.46
C SER A 34 3.11 -18.42 -2.25
N PHE A 35 2.65 -17.72 -3.27
CA PHE A 35 1.29 -17.19 -3.33
C PHE A 35 0.27 -18.34 -3.25
N PRO A 36 -0.77 -18.21 -2.40
CA PRO A 36 -1.87 -19.17 -2.34
C PRO A 36 -2.61 -19.31 -3.67
N THR A 37 -3.14 -20.50 -3.93
CA THR A 37 -3.81 -20.86 -5.20
C THR A 37 -4.94 -19.91 -5.58
N GLU A 38 -5.65 -19.38 -4.59
CA GLU A 38 -6.75 -18.42 -4.77
C GLU A 38 -6.25 -17.07 -5.30
N LEU A 39 -5.03 -16.65 -4.95
CA LEU A 39 -4.41 -15.43 -5.44
C LEU A 39 -3.76 -15.61 -6.82
N ILE A 40 -3.36 -16.82 -7.18
CA ILE A 40 -2.74 -17.08 -8.49
C ILE A 40 -3.75 -16.80 -9.61
N GLY A 41 -3.30 -16.04 -10.61
CA GLY A 41 -4.11 -15.68 -11.78
C GLY A 41 -3.74 -14.31 -12.37
N SER A 42 -4.55 -13.89 -13.34
CA SER A 42 -4.49 -12.55 -13.92
C SER A 42 -5.72 -11.77 -13.51
N TYR A 43 -5.54 -10.51 -13.16
CA TYR A 43 -6.60 -9.61 -12.72
C TYR A 43 -6.51 -8.30 -13.48
N TYR A 44 -7.65 -7.69 -13.78
CA TYR A 44 -7.73 -6.46 -14.53
C TYR A 44 -8.30 -5.32 -13.66
N ASP A 45 -7.59 -4.19 -13.64
CA ASP A 45 -8.06 -2.95 -13.05
C ASP A 45 -8.89 -2.19 -14.10
N LEU A 46 -10.22 -2.24 -13.97
CA LEU A 46 -11.13 -1.54 -14.89
C LEU A 46 -10.97 -0.02 -14.86
N LYS A 47 -10.51 0.56 -13.75
CA LYS A 47 -10.40 2.01 -13.59
C LYS A 47 -9.11 2.54 -14.19
N ARG A 48 -8.02 1.77 -14.07
CA ARG A 48 -6.68 2.18 -14.52
C ARG A 48 -6.26 1.56 -15.85
N ASN A 49 -7.01 0.58 -16.37
CA ASN A 49 -6.62 -0.20 -17.55
C ASN A 49 -5.25 -0.88 -17.35
N ASP A 50 -5.02 -1.38 -16.14
CA ASP A 50 -3.79 -2.08 -15.74
C ASP A 50 -4.08 -3.55 -15.43
N THR A 51 -3.05 -4.38 -15.41
CA THR A 51 -3.15 -5.82 -15.10
C THR A 51 -2.27 -6.18 -13.91
N LEU A 52 -2.81 -6.98 -12.99
CA LEU A 52 -2.03 -7.74 -12.01
C LEU A 52 -1.89 -9.18 -12.50
N ILE A 53 -0.68 -9.70 -12.54
CA ILE A 53 -0.40 -11.11 -12.78
C ILE A 53 0.26 -11.66 -11.52
N VAL A 54 -0.31 -12.71 -10.95
CA VAL A 54 0.22 -13.42 -9.78
C VAL A 54 0.52 -14.86 -10.19
N ASN A 55 1.78 -15.25 -10.06
CA ASN A 55 2.27 -16.61 -10.22
C ASN A 55 2.65 -17.19 -8.85
N PRO A 56 3.01 -18.49 -8.73
CA PRO A 56 3.33 -19.10 -7.44
C PRO A 56 4.38 -18.36 -6.62
N THR A 57 5.36 -17.69 -7.24
CA THR A 57 6.43 -17.00 -6.52
C THR A 57 6.68 -15.58 -6.99
N THR A 58 5.89 -15.06 -7.94
CA THR A 58 6.09 -13.73 -8.52
C THR A 58 4.78 -12.99 -8.71
N PHE A 59 4.86 -11.67 -8.69
CA PHE A 59 3.76 -10.82 -9.12
C PHE A 59 4.25 -9.70 -10.02
N THR A 60 3.37 -9.23 -10.90
CA THR A 60 3.59 -8.08 -11.76
C THR A 60 2.33 -7.23 -11.78
N PHE A 61 2.40 -5.97 -11.37
CA PHE A 61 1.32 -5.00 -11.43
C PHE A 61 1.65 -3.88 -12.41
N GLY A 62 0.69 -3.55 -13.27
CA GLY A 62 0.77 -2.45 -14.21
C GLY A 62 1.45 -2.80 -15.54
N ASN A 63 1.44 -1.84 -16.46
CA ASN A 63 2.19 -1.90 -17.72
C ASN A 63 3.64 -1.41 -17.53
N LYS A 64 4.64 -1.98 -18.23
CA LYS A 64 6.05 -1.55 -18.19
C LYS A 64 6.26 -0.07 -18.51
N SER A 65 5.33 0.55 -19.23
CA SER A 65 5.35 2.00 -19.53
C SER A 65 4.70 2.87 -18.45
N SER A 66 4.11 2.27 -17.40
CA SER A 66 3.46 2.97 -16.29
C SER A 66 4.45 3.27 -15.16
N LEU A 67 4.31 4.44 -14.54
CA LEU A 67 5.03 4.82 -13.33
C LEU A 67 4.69 3.91 -12.13
N THR A 68 3.60 3.16 -12.19
CA THR A 68 3.19 2.21 -11.14
C THR A 68 3.57 0.77 -11.45
N PHE A 69 4.46 0.53 -12.42
CA PHE A 69 4.93 -0.80 -12.76
C PHE A 69 5.73 -1.39 -11.59
N ILE A 70 5.28 -2.53 -11.07
CA ILE A 70 6.00 -3.29 -10.05
C ILE A 70 6.07 -4.74 -10.52
N SER A 71 7.28 -5.30 -10.58
CA SER A 71 7.47 -6.72 -10.87
C SER A 71 8.51 -7.29 -9.91
N ALA A 72 8.11 -8.28 -9.12
CA ALA A 72 8.98 -8.85 -8.10
C ALA A 72 8.65 -10.31 -7.79
N GLY A 73 9.65 -11.03 -7.30
CA GLY A 73 9.52 -12.40 -6.78
C GLY A 73 9.72 -12.46 -5.28
N LEU A 74 9.07 -13.43 -4.64
CA LEU A 74 9.23 -13.69 -3.21
C LEU A 74 10.71 -13.94 -2.89
N SER A 75 11.22 -13.22 -1.89
CA SER A 75 12.63 -13.20 -1.49
C SER A 75 12.77 -12.55 -0.12
N ASP A 76 13.99 -12.45 0.39
CA ASP A 76 14.28 -11.75 1.65
C ASP A 76 13.88 -10.26 1.64
N SER A 77 13.69 -9.67 0.45
CA SER A 77 13.22 -8.27 0.28
C SER A 77 11.75 -8.16 -0.14
N VAL A 78 11.07 -9.28 -0.38
CA VAL A 78 9.69 -9.34 -0.87
C VAL A 78 9.00 -10.50 -0.18
N ILE A 79 8.34 -10.21 0.93
CA ILE A 79 7.85 -11.20 1.87
C ILE A 79 6.32 -11.22 1.85
N LEU A 80 5.72 -12.39 1.62
CA LEU A 80 4.28 -12.59 1.73
C LEU A 80 3.94 -13.23 3.08
N LYS A 81 2.98 -12.67 3.79
CA LYS A 81 2.40 -13.21 5.03
C LYS A 81 0.89 -13.34 4.88
N ALA A 82 0.27 -14.26 5.60
CA ALA A 82 -1.18 -14.47 5.57
C ALA A 82 -1.75 -14.62 6.97
N LYS A 83 -2.83 -13.90 7.27
CA LYS A 83 -3.54 -13.97 8.55
C LYS A 83 -4.99 -13.57 8.38
N ASP A 84 -5.92 -14.32 8.98
CA ASP A 84 -7.36 -14.03 8.95
C ASP A 84 -7.93 -13.77 7.53
N HIS A 85 -7.51 -14.57 6.52
CA HIS A 85 -7.87 -14.39 5.10
C HIS A 85 -7.41 -13.08 4.45
N VAL A 86 -6.48 -12.37 5.10
CA VAL A 86 -5.81 -11.18 4.58
C VAL A 86 -4.37 -11.53 4.24
N TYR A 87 -3.92 -11.06 3.08
CA TYR A 87 -2.56 -11.27 2.61
C TYR A 87 -1.77 -9.97 2.67
N TYR A 88 -0.57 -10.05 3.22
CA TYR A 88 0.30 -8.92 3.53
C TYR A 88 1.60 -9.10 2.75
N LEU A 89 1.75 -8.34 1.67
CA LEU A 89 2.96 -8.31 0.88
C LEU A 89 3.84 -7.15 1.33
N ASN A 90 4.99 -7.51 1.86
CA ASN A 90 5.97 -6.60 2.41
C ASN A 90 7.08 -6.41 1.38
N LEU A 91 7.34 -5.14 1.05
CA LEU A 91 8.37 -4.76 0.08
C LEU A 91 9.44 -3.95 0.79
N PHE A 92 10.67 -4.47 0.83
CA PHE A 92 11.78 -3.78 1.46
C PHE A 92 12.30 -2.65 0.57
N ASP A 93 12.24 -1.44 1.10
CA ASP A 93 12.82 -0.23 0.55
C ASP A 93 14.30 -0.18 0.95
N LYS A 94 15.20 -0.44 0.00
CA LYS A 94 16.64 -0.50 0.26
C LYS A 94 17.25 0.86 0.61
N GLU A 95 16.70 1.93 0.07
CA GLU A 95 17.21 3.29 0.29
C GLU A 95 16.86 3.75 1.71
N LYS A 96 15.59 3.57 2.09
CA LYS A 96 15.08 3.98 3.41
C LYS A 96 15.33 2.92 4.49
N LYS A 97 15.71 1.70 4.12
CA LYS A 97 15.89 0.52 5.00
C LYS A 97 14.63 0.22 5.82
N LEU A 98 13.47 0.32 5.19
CA LEU A 98 12.16 0.13 5.80
C LEU A 98 11.26 -0.70 4.89
N TRP A 99 10.13 -1.14 5.40
CA TRP A 99 9.16 -1.96 4.68
C TRP A 99 7.95 -1.14 4.25
N ASN A 100 7.51 -1.33 3.02
CA ASN A 100 6.19 -0.91 2.54
C ASN A 100 5.23 -2.11 2.64
N LEU A 101 3.94 -1.81 2.79
CA LEU A 101 2.90 -2.84 2.94
C LEU A 101 1.83 -2.71 1.87
N ILE A 102 1.60 -3.81 1.15
CA ILE A 102 0.45 -3.99 0.26
C ILE A 102 -0.45 -5.07 0.86
N VAL A 103 -1.74 -4.78 0.94
CA VAL A 103 -2.75 -5.69 1.50
C VAL A 103 -3.64 -6.21 0.39
N PHE A 104 -3.77 -7.53 0.29
CA PHE A 104 -4.72 -8.19 -0.59
C PHE A 104 -5.85 -8.85 0.21
N ARG A 105 -7.08 -8.70 -0.26
CA ARG A 105 -8.25 -9.40 0.26
C ARG A 105 -9.10 -9.89 -0.91
N ASN A 106 -9.54 -11.14 -0.83
CA ASN A 106 -10.57 -11.62 -1.74
C ASN A 106 -11.94 -11.19 -1.24
N ASP A 107 -12.83 -10.80 -2.16
CA ASP A 107 -14.25 -10.73 -1.86
C ASP A 107 -14.95 -12.07 -2.10
N VAL A 108 -16.26 -12.10 -1.83
CA VAL A 108 -17.11 -13.30 -1.94
C VAL A 108 -17.24 -13.79 -3.40
N VAL A 109 -16.96 -12.94 -4.39
CA VAL A 109 -17.10 -13.22 -5.83
C VAL A 109 -15.75 -13.34 -6.53
N SER A 110 -14.66 -13.60 -5.79
CA SER A 110 -13.30 -13.78 -6.30
C SER A 110 -12.67 -12.55 -6.95
N ASN A 111 -13.17 -11.34 -6.67
CA ASN A 111 -12.42 -10.12 -6.95
C ASN A 111 -11.33 -9.93 -5.90
N LEU A 112 -10.25 -9.29 -6.32
CA LEU A 112 -9.11 -9.01 -5.47
C LEU A 112 -9.09 -7.52 -5.13
N HIS A 113 -9.31 -7.20 -3.85
CA HIS A 113 -9.08 -5.87 -3.33
C HIS A 113 -7.60 -5.71 -2.99
N VAL A 114 -6.94 -4.75 -3.65
CA VAL A 114 -5.54 -4.40 -3.40
C VAL A 114 -5.50 -3.03 -2.76
N SER A 115 -4.89 -2.93 -1.59
CA SER A 115 -4.74 -1.68 -0.85
C SER A 115 -3.26 -1.37 -0.60
N LEU A 116 -2.84 -0.16 -0.93
CA LEU A 116 -1.51 0.36 -0.63
C LEU A 116 -1.60 1.31 0.56
N PHE A 117 -0.68 1.14 1.52
CA PHE A 117 -0.55 2.05 2.66
C PHE A 117 0.06 3.39 2.23
N VAL A 118 -0.81 4.31 1.86
CA VAL A 118 -0.49 5.72 1.60
C VAL A 118 -1.31 6.57 2.57
N ILE A 119 -0.89 7.81 2.79
CA ILE A 119 -1.62 8.88 3.46
C ILE A 119 -1.94 9.95 2.41
N GLU A 120 -3.21 10.28 2.26
CA GLU A 120 -3.67 11.31 1.31
C GLU A 120 -3.97 12.65 2.00
N ASN A 121 -4.28 12.63 3.30
CA ASN A 121 -4.62 13.84 4.04
C ASN A 121 -4.36 13.71 5.55
N ASN A 122 -4.37 14.85 6.24
CA ASN A 122 -4.12 14.93 7.68
C ASN A 122 -5.20 14.21 8.52
N GLU A 123 -6.46 14.15 8.06
CA GLU A 123 -7.51 13.43 8.81
C GLU A 123 -7.16 11.94 8.94
N GLN A 124 -6.63 11.35 7.88
CA GLN A 124 -6.18 9.96 7.88
C GLN A 124 -4.98 9.76 8.82
N VAL A 125 -4.04 10.71 8.86
CA VAL A 125 -2.91 10.68 9.82
C VAL A 125 -3.44 10.61 11.24
N GLU A 126 -4.39 11.47 11.60
CA GLU A 126 -4.93 11.52 12.96
C GLU A 126 -5.71 10.25 13.31
N LYS A 127 -6.45 9.65 12.37
CA LYS A 127 -7.11 8.35 12.57
C LYS A 127 -6.10 7.23 12.83
N ILE A 128 -4.97 7.21 12.12
CA ILE A 128 -3.94 6.19 12.30
C ILE A 128 -3.18 6.42 13.61
N LYS A 129 -2.86 7.69 13.96
CA LYS A 129 -2.23 8.05 15.24
C LYS A 129 -3.05 7.63 16.46
N ALA A 130 -4.39 7.63 16.33
CA ALA A 130 -5.28 7.16 17.38
C ALA A 130 -5.20 5.64 17.61
N ILE A 131 -4.62 4.88 16.67
CA ILE A 131 -4.47 3.43 16.73
C ILE A 131 -3.03 3.03 17.04
N THR A 132 -2.04 3.61 16.34
CA THR A 132 -0.62 3.33 16.51
C THR A 132 0.18 4.64 16.50
N PRO A 133 1.25 4.76 17.29
CA PRO A 133 2.18 5.89 17.15
C PRO A 133 2.73 5.99 15.72
N LEU A 134 2.81 7.24 15.22
CA LEU A 134 3.46 7.58 13.96
C LEU A 134 4.63 8.53 14.21
N GLU A 135 5.82 8.13 13.76
CA GLU A 135 7.03 8.93 13.82
C GLU A 135 7.24 9.62 12.46
N PRO A 136 7.16 10.96 12.36
CA PRO A 136 7.40 11.66 11.11
C PRO A 136 8.89 11.70 10.78
N VAL A 137 9.24 11.45 9.53
CA VAL A 137 10.59 11.64 8.98
C VAL A 137 10.55 12.81 8.00
N LEU A 138 11.46 13.77 8.20
CA LEU A 138 11.50 15.00 7.41
C LEU A 138 12.50 14.89 6.25
N ASN A 139 12.19 15.55 5.13
CA ASN A 139 13.12 15.77 4.02
C ASN A 139 14.10 16.93 4.33
N GLU A 140 14.98 17.25 3.37
CA GLU A 140 15.96 18.34 3.50
C GLU A 140 15.30 19.73 3.69
N GLU A 141 14.07 19.89 3.21
CA GLU A 141 13.27 21.11 3.33
C GLU A 141 12.51 21.20 4.66
N LYS A 142 12.69 20.22 5.56
CA LYS A 142 11.99 20.06 6.85
C LYS A 142 10.48 19.80 6.71
N GLU A 143 10.05 19.36 5.54
CA GLU A 143 8.69 18.87 5.31
C GLU A 143 8.63 17.37 5.56
N ILE A 144 7.46 16.84 5.90
CA ILE A 144 7.28 15.41 6.17
C ILE A 144 7.38 14.64 4.84
N ASP A 145 8.37 13.76 4.73
CA ASP A 145 8.56 12.83 3.61
C ASP A 145 7.67 11.58 3.80
N TYR A 146 7.79 10.91 4.95
CA TYR A 146 6.99 9.74 5.31
C TYR A 146 6.84 9.59 6.82
N TYR A 147 5.96 8.70 7.24
CA TYR A 147 5.84 8.27 8.63
C TYR A 147 6.34 6.85 8.82
N ILE A 148 6.90 6.58 9.99
CA ILE A 148 7.20 5.24 10.46
C ILE A 148 6.13 4.81 11.46
N ALA A 149 5.50 3.67 11.20
CA ALA A 149 4.56 3.02 12.10
C ALA A 149 5.15 1.71 12.66
N GLN A 150 4.79 1.38 13.90
CA GLN A 150 5.15 0.10 14.53
C GLN A 150 3.92 -0.52 15.20
N PRO A 151 2.86 -0.82 14.43
CA PRO A 151 1.65 -1.36 15.01
C PRO A 151 1.91 -2.76 15.56
N ASN A 152 1.32 -3.07 16.70
CA ASN A 152 1.13 -4.47 17.09
C ASN A 152 0.04 -5.12 16.22
N GLU A 153 -0.19 -6.40 16.41
CA GLU A 153 -1.16 -7.15 15.61
C GLU A 153 -2.58 -6.61 15.67
N LEU A 154 -3.05 -6.23 16.87
CA LEU A 154 -4.41 -5.71 17.05
C LEU A 154 -4.56 -4.34 16.39
N GLU A 155 -3.55 -3.50 16.52
CA GLU A 155 -3.50 -2.18 15.88
C GLU A 155 -3.48 -2.31 14.36
N LEU A 156 -2.63 -3.18 13.81
CA LEU A 156 -2.59 -3.44 12.37
C LEU A 156 -3.95 -3.95 11.88
N LYS A 157 -4.57 -4.88 12.60
CA LYS A 157 -5.92 -5.39 12.29
C LYS A 157 -6.95 -4.27 12.30
N GLN A 158 -6.89 -3.37 13.27
CA GLN A 158 -7.78 -2.21 13.32
C GLN A 158 -7.59 -1.29 12.10
N ILE A 159 -6.36 -0.91 11.77
CA ILE A 159 -6.07 -0.06 10.61
C ILE A 159 -6.55 -0.73 9.31
N VAL A 160 -6.31 -2.04 9.19
CA VAL A 160 -6.75 -2.87 8.07
C VAL A 160 -8.28 -2.88 7.96
N SER A 161 -8.98 -3.16 9.05
CA SER A 161 -10.44 -3.30 9.09
C SER A 161 -11.17 -1.98 8.82
N GLN A 162 -10.64 -0.85 9.30
CA GLN A 162 -11.19 0.48 9.11
C GLN A 162 -10.89 1.07 7.72
N GLN A 163 -10.21 0.30 6.86
CA GLN A 163 -9.84 0.72 5.50
C GLN A 163 -9.10 2.07 5.47
N LEU A 164 -8.24 2.33 6.46
CA LEU A 164 -7.45 3.56 6.54
C LEU A 164 -6.27 3.57 5.54
N PHE A 165 -6.42 2.93 4.39
CA PHE A 165 -5.49 2.97 3.27
C PHE A 165 -6.06 3.94 2.24
N SER A 166 -5.25 4.87 1.73
CA SER A 166 -5.81 5.86 0.80
C SER A 166 -6.02 5.31 -0.60
N LYS A 167 -5.16 4.40 -1.06
CA LYS A 167 -5.26 3.82 -2.40
C LYS A 167 -5.70 2.38 -2.31
N SER A 168 -6.97 2.15 -2.61
CA SER A 168 -7.51 0.82 -2.88
C SER A 168 -8.00 0.72 -4.31
N THR A 169 -7.83 -0.45 -4.91
CA THR A 169 -8.43 -0.80 -6.18
C THR A 169 -9.03 -2.20 -6.09
N GLU A 170 -10.10 -2.40 -6.84
CA GLU A 170 -10.73 -3.71 -7.00
C GLU A 170 -10.31 -4.24 -8.37
N LEU A 171 -9.71 -5.42 -8.37
CA LEU A 171 -9.25 -6.08 -9.57
C LEU A 171 -10.13 -7.29 -9.85
N LYS A 172 -10.66 -7.35 -11.08
CA LYS A 172 -11.48 -8.48 -11.50
C LYS A 172 -10.62 -9.60 -12.05
N LYS A 173 -10.82 -10.83 -11.54
CA LYS A 173 -10.10 -12.00 -12.03
C LYS A 173 -10.48 -12.26 -13.49
N ILE A 174 -9.49 -12.39 -14.35
CA ILE A 174 -9.67 -12.74 -15.75
C ILE A 174 -9.85 -14.25 -15.81
N ILE A 175 -11.09 -14.69 -15.99
CA ILE A 175 -11.41 -16.08 -16.25
C ILE A 175 -11.14 -16.30 -17.74
N LYS A 176 -10.08 -17.05 -18.09
CA LYS A 176 -9.94 -17.54 -19.46
C LYS A 176 -11.11 -18.49 -19.73
N GLN A 177 -11.94 -18.13 -20.70
CA GLN A 177 -12.93 -19.02 -21.30
C GLN A 177 -12.23 -20.11 -22.11
#